data_AF-A0A3C0KXK2-F1
#
_entry.id   AF-A0A3C0KXK2-F1
#
_cell.length_a   1.000
_cell.length_b   1.000
_cell.length_c   1.000
_cell.angle_alpha   90.00
_cell.angle_beta   90.00
_cell.angle_gamma   90.00
#
_symmetry.space_group_name_H-M   'P 1'
#
loop_
_entity.id
_entity.type
_entity.pdbx_description
1 polymer ?
#
loop_
_entity_poly.entity_id
_entity_poly.type
_entity_poly.pdbx_seq_one_letter_code
_entity_poly.pdbx_strand_id
1 'polypeptide(L)'
;MRQTRLLSLFLIICAALPFRAIAAEDGPSIEQQFNTAYKAFRTAERDNNAEAQHQHATVALRLGSDLFAEDSQTLAVLTMNAALAYPTAWGLLPAHTDLPLMQRLVTRYESLFGQDSIDVIEPLLLLAETLTAYSLHSVPDESTAAARTRILDTETEIASLTQRIYHLTKRFGPNIDAATVLQRLGGLRTGFSEEATLSAIEIRDRTLGPQHPLTLSTRYFYANNFLKRAARLREFESLLESQALPVQIRTAALHQLSLKTNTKADQYRAQLTTLLGDQVASTTINDNYLPVAKTAPIYPRRALSKGWSGYVILEFTVTEVGFVEDITAIKSCVYKRQGQCSDNSIFDKASITSAKTFRYVPRFVDGLPVRTYGVQNKVTFEVM
;
A
#
# COMPACT_ATOMS: atom_id res chain seq x y z
N MET A 1 10.88 1.02 -2.15
CA MET A 1 11.34 -0.08 -1.28
C MET A 1 10.32 -1.19 -1.40
N ARG A 2 10.73 -2.39 -1.83
CA ARG A 2 9.86 -3.57 -1.78
C ARG A 2 9.45 -3.75 -0.33
N GLN A 3 8.14 -3.85 -0.05
CA GLN A 3 7.67 -4.38 1.23
C GLN A 3 8.35 -5.76 1.39
N THR A 4 9.31 -5.86 2.31
CA THR A 4 9.85 -7.13 2.75
C THR A 4 8.78 -7.80 3.60
N ARG A 5 7.76 -8.34 2.92
CA ARG A 5 6.86 -9.33 3.51
C ARG A 5 7.74 -10.50 3.95
N LEU A 6 7.46 -11.06 5.13
CA LEU A 6 8.06 -12.30 5.62
C LEU A 6 7.63 -13.45 4.70
N LEU A 7 8.28 -13.52 3.54
CA LEU A 7 8.05 -14.55 2.54
C LEU A 7 9.06 -15.66 2.80
N SER A 8 8.66 -16.63 3.62
CA SER A 8 9.19 -17.98 3.50
C SER A 8 8.80 -18.49 2.11
N LEU A 9 9.75 -18.46 1.16
CA LEU A 9 9.59 -18.93 -0.21
C LEU A 9 9.35 -20.45 -0.21
N PHE A 10 8.12 -20.89 -0.02
CA PHE A 10 7.74 -22.27 -0.26
C PHE A 10 7.35 -22.46 -1.73
N LEU A 11 8.20 -23.15 -2.47
CA LEU A 11 7.89 -23.64 -3.80
C LEU A 11 6.77 -24.67 -3.67
N ILE A 12 5.61 -24.43 -4.28
CA ILE A 12 4.58 -25.46 -4.45
C ILE A 12 5.13 -26.45 -5.50
N ILE A 13 5.60 -27.61 -5.04
CA ILE A 13 5.92 -28.72 -5.93
C ILE A 13 4.61 -29.43 -6.23
N CYS A 14 4.10 -29.27 -7.46
CA CYS A 14 3.00 -30.09 -7.96
C CYS A 14 3.47 -31.55 -8.04
N ALA A 15 3.16 -32.34 -7.02
CA ALA A 15 3.32 -33.78 -7.09
C ALA A 15 2.25 -34.34 -8.04
N ALA A 16 2.68 -34.97 -9.14
CA ALA A 16 1.79 -35.64 -10.06
C ALA A 16 1.09 -36.82 -9.35
N LEU A 17 -0.22 -36.72 -9.14
CA LEU A 17 -1.04 -37.81 -8.63
C LEU A 17 -1.27 -38.86 -9.74
N PRO A 18 -1.37 -40.16 -9.42
CA PRO A 18 -1.51 -41.22 -10.41
C PRO A 18 -2.88 -41.16 -11.11
N PHE A 19 -2.83 -41.16 -12.44
CA PHE A 19 -3.98 -41.04 -13.34
C PHE A 19 -4.89 -42.29 -13.29
N ARG A 20 -6.19 -42.12 -13.02
CA ARG A 20 -7.23 -43.06 -13.46
C ARG A 20 -8.03 -42.36 -14.56
N ALA A 21 -7.89 -42.86 -15.78
CA ALA A 21 -8.63 -42.36 -16.94
C ALA A 21 -10.11 -42.76 -16.83
N ILE A 22 -11.00 -41.77 -16.72
CA ILE A 22 -12.44 -41.88 -17.00
C ILE A 22 -12.78 -40.85 -18.08
N ALA A 23 -13.68 -41.25 -18.97
CA ALA A 23 -14.04 -40.59 -20.22
C ALA A 23 -14.44 -39.11 -20.11
N ALA A 24 -14.21 -38.39 -21.21
CA ALA A 24 -14.29 -36.94 -21.35
C ALA A 24 -15.68 -36.33 -21.07
N GLU A 25 -15.71 -35.37 -20.16
CA GLU A 25 -16.62 -34.22 -20.20
C GLU A 25 -15.89 -33.08 -20.93
N ASP A 26 -16.57 -32.37 -21.83
CA ASP A 26 -16.00 -31.38 -22.79
C ASP A 26 -15.48 -30.05 -22.16
N GLY A 27 -14.79 -30.12 -21.02
CA GLY A 27 -14.20 -28.96 -20.34
C GLY A 27 -12.87 -29.26 -19.66
N PRO A 28 -12.05 -28.23 -19.36
CA PRO A 28 -10.80 -28.42 -18.63
C PRO A 28 -11.08 -28.97 -17.22
N SER A 29 -10.29 -29.94 -16.75
CA SER A 29 -10.43 -30.50 -15.41
C SER A 29 -10.20 -29.43 -14.32
N ILE A 30 -10.70 -29.65 -13.09
CA ILE A 30 -10.47 -28.72 -11.96
C ILE A 30 -8.97 -28.46 -11.76
N GLU A 31 -8.13 -29.49 -11.92
CA GLU A 31 -6.67 -29.36 -11.86
C GLU A 31 -6.11 -28.44 -12.96
N GLN A 32 -6.58 -28.59 -14.21
CA GLN A 32 -6.18 -27.72 -15.31
C GLN A 32 -6.63 -26.26 -15.09
N GLN A 33 -7.85 -26.08 -14.58
CA GLN A 33 -8.38 -24.76 -14.21
C GLN A 33 -7.53 -24.13 -13.09
N PHE A 34 -7.20 -24.90 -12.05
CA PHE A 34 -6.37 -24.46 -10.93
C PHE A 34 -4.99 -24.02 -11.42
N ASN A 35 -4.31 -24.85 -12.21
CA ASN A 35 -2.99 -24.56 -12.75
C ASN A 35 -3.00 -23.30 -13.64
N THR A 36 -4.07 -23.11 -14.41
CA THR A 36 -4.27 -21.90 -15.23
C THR A 36 -4.43 -20.67 -14.35
N ALA A 37 -5.30 -20.73 -13.35
CA ALA A 37 -5.52 -19.62 -12.40
C ALA A 37 -4.25 -19.27 -11.61
N TYR A 38 -3.53 -20.27 -11.10
CA TYR A 38 -2.30 -20.06 -10.36
C TYR A 38 -1.20 -19.44 -11.24
N LYS A 39 -1.04 -19.89 -12.50
CA LYS A 39 -0.10 -19.27 -13.45
C LYS A 39 -0.47 -17.83 -13.77
N ALA A 40 -1.76 -17.52 -13.92
CA ALA A 40 -2.25 -16.17 -14.13
C ALA A 40 -1.97 -15.26 -12.92
N PHE A 41 -2.20 -15.76 -11.69
CA PHE A 41 -1.82 -15.08 -10.45
C PHE A 41 -0.31 -14.74 -10.42
N ARG A 42 0.56 -15.71 -10.69
CA ARG A 42 2.02 -15.49 -10.75
C ARG A 42 2.45 -14.54 -11.87
N THR A 43 1.64 -14.38 -12.90
CA THR A 43 1.90 -13.42 -14.00
C THR A 43 1.48 -12.02 -13.57
N ALA A 44 0.28 -11.87 -13.01
CA ALA A 44 -0.21 -10.61 -12.46
C ALA A 44 0.72 -10.03 -11.38
N GLU A 45 1.27 -10.87 -10.51
CA GLU A 45 2.27 -10.44 -9.50
C GLU A 45 3.54 -9.86 -10.16
N ARG A 46 4.03 -10.48 -11.25
CA ARG A 46 5.20 -9.98 -11.99
C ARG A 46 4.92 -8.67 -12.69
N ASP A 47 3.70 -8.51 -13.19
CA ASP A 47 3.24 -7.33 -13.90
C ASP A 47 2.81 -6.19 -12.95
N ASN A 48 2.82 -6.43 -11.63
CA ASN A 48 2.27 -5.56 -10.59
C ASN A 48 0.79 -5.17 -10.83
N ASN A 49 0.01 -6.08 -11.41
CA ASN A 49 -1.42 -5.87 -11.62
C ASN A 49 -2.19 -6.37 -10.39
N ALA A 50 -2.44 -5.46 -9.42
CA ALA A 50 -3.10 -5.80 -8.16
C ALA A 50 -4.50 -6.38 -8.33
N GLU A 51 -5.30 -5.86 -9.26
CA GLU A 51 -6.65 -6.34 -9.53
C GLU A 51 -6.63 -7.78 -10.08
N ALA A 52 -5.83 -8.02 -11.12
CA ALA A 52 -5.68 -9.36 -11.67
C ALA A 52 -5.06 -10.32 -10.66
N GLN A 53 -4.12 -9.85 -9.83
CA GLN A 53 -3.52 -10.64 -8.77
C GLN A 53 -4.58 -11.11 -7.77
N HIS A 54 -5.45 -10.21 -7.31
CA HIS A 54 -6.57 -10.56 -6.43
C HIS A 54 -7.51 -11.58 -7.06
N GLN A 55 -7.98 -11.29 -8.28
CA GLN A 55 -8.95 -12.13 -8.99
C GLN A 55 -8.40 -13.55 -9.15
N HIS A 56 -7.17 -13.68 -9.65
CA HIS A 56 -6.57 -14.99 -9.89
C HIS A 56 -6.19 -15.73 -8.61
N ALA A 57 -5.76 -15.04 -7.55
CA ALA A 57 -5.49 -15.67 -6.25
C ALA A 57 -6.77 -16.25 -5.62
N THR A 58 -7.88 -15.51 -5.68
CA THR A 58 -9.18 -15.95 -5.17
C THR A 58 -9.70 -17.16 -5.94
N VAL A 59 -9.57 -17.16 -7.28
CA VAL A 59 -9.94 -18.32 -8.10
C VAL A 59 -9.05 -19.53 -7.80
N ALA A 60 -7.74 -19.34 -7.66
CA ALA A 60 -6.81 -20.42 -7.32
C ALA A 60 -7.10 -21.01 -5.93
N LEU A 61 -7.44 -20.19 -4.92
CA LEU A 61 -7.86 -20.66 -3.61
C LEU A 61 -9.18 -21.44 -3.67
N ARG A 62 -10.17 -20.94 -4.42
CA ARG A 62 -11.46 -21.62 -4.58
C ARG A 62 -11.27 -23.01 -5.18
N LEU A 63 -10.59 -23.10 -6.31
CA LEU A 63 -10.32 -24.39 -6.98
C LEU A 63 -9.40 -25.28 -6.14
N GLY A 64 -8.43 -24.69 -5.43
CA GLY A 64 -7.54 -25.42 -4.53
C GLY A 64 -8.26 -26.04 -3.33
N SER A 65 -9.34 -25.43 -2.84
CA SER A 65 -10.17 -26.00 -1.77
C SER A 65 -10.82 -27.33 -2.17
N ASP A 66 -11.06 -27.55 -3.47
CA ASP A 66 -11.61 -28.81 -3.99
C ASP A 66 -10.52 -29.86 -4.29
N LEU A 67 -9.25 -29.44 -4.36
CA LEU A 67 -8.11 -30.28 -4.76
C LEU A 67 -7.23 -30.72 -3.59
N PHE A 68 -7.17 -29.92 -2.52
CA PHE A 68 -6.24 -30.14 -1.41
C PHE A 68 -6.98 -30.31 -0.09
N ALA A 69 -6.44 -31.16 0.79
CA ALA A 69 -7.00 -31.39 2.11
C ALA A 69 -7.09 -30.08 2.93
N GLU A 70 -8.11 -29.98 3.79
CA GLU A 70 -8.36 -28.79 4.61
C GLU A 70 -7.20 -28.44 5.55
N ASP A 71 -6.40 -29.40 5.99
CA ASP A 71 -5.24 -29.20 6.86
C ASP A 71 -3.92 -29.13 6.08
N SER A 72 -3.96 -29.12 4.74
CA SER A 72 -2.75 -29.13 3.93
C SER A 72 -2.01 -27.80 3.95
N GLN A 73 -0.67 -27.88 3.95
CA GLN A 73 0.20 -26.72 3.79
C GLN A 73 -0.07 -25.96 2.47
N THR A 74 -0.38 -26.69 1.39
CA THR A 74 -0.72 -26.09 0.09
C THR A 74 -1.93 -25.18 0.19
N LEU A 75 -3.01 -25.64 0.83
CA LEU A 75 -4.22 -24.84 0.97
C LEU A 75 -4.01 -23.63 1.89
N ALA A 76 -3.18 -23.75 2.92
CA ALA A 76 -2.76 -22.61 3.75
C ALA A 76 -2.00 -21.55 2.93
N VAL A 77 -1.05 -21.96 2.09
CA VAL A 77 -0.31 -21.06 1.19
C VAL A 77 -1.24 -20.38 0.18
N LEU A 78 -2.20 -21.11 -0.39
CA LEU A 78 -3.21 -20.51 -1.28
C LEU A 78 -4.08 -19.49 -0.54
N THR A 79 -4.43 -19.77 0.72
CA THR A 79 -5.20 -18.85 1.56
C THR A 79 -4.40 -17.58 1.81
N MET A 80 -3.12 -17.71 2.15
CA MET A 80 -2.20 -16.58 2.34
C MET A 80 -2.07 -15.74 1.06
N ASN A 81 -1.88 -16.39 -0.10
CA ASN A 81 -1.78 -15.70 -1.39
C ASN A 81 -3.04 -14.89 -1.70
N ALA A 82 -4.24 -15.45 -1.47
CA ALA A 82 -5.49 -14.74 -1.66
C ALA A 82 -5.65 -13.56 -0.68
N ALA A 83 -5.31 -13.76 0.60
CA ALA A 83 -5.34 -12.71 1.62
C ALA A 83 -4.38 -11.56 1.30
N LEU A 84 -3.15 -11.87 0.90
CA LEU A 84 -2.11 -10.91 0.55
C LEU A 84 -2.33 -10.19 -0.78
N ALA A 85 -3.13 -10.79 -1.67
CA ALA A 85 -3.53 -10.22 -2.94
C ALA A 85 -4.78 -9.35 -2.82
N TYR A 86 -5.39 -9.25 -1.64
CA TYR A 86 -6.61 -8.47 -1.47
C TYR A 86 -6.39 -7.00 -1.84
N PRO A 87 -7.25 -6.38 -2.67
CA PRO A 87 -7.08 -5.02 -3.11
C PRO A 87 -7.42 -4.10 -1.93
N THR A 88 -6.41 -3.68 -1.19
CA THR A 88 -6.54 -2.58 -0.22
C THR A 88 -6.58 -1.26 -0.98
N ALA A 89 -7.61 -1.04 -1.80
CA ALA A 89 -7.95 0.29 -2.26
C ALA A 89 -8.74 0.94 -1.11
N TRP A 90 -8.26 2.12 -0.67
CA TRP A 90 -8.69 2.89 0.51
C TRP A 90 -7.98 2.51 1.81
N GLY A 91 -7.32 3.48 2.44
CA GLY A 91 -7.24 3.58 3.91
C GLY A 91 -6.71 2.39 4.71
N LEU A 92 -5.97 1.47 4.07
CA LEU A 92 -5.11 0.43 4.65
C LEU A 92 -5.76 -0.75 5.38
N LEU A 93 -6.95 -1.25 5.04
CA LEU A 93 -7.48 -2.47 5.66
C LEU A 93 -8.38 -3.25 4.65
N PRO A 94 -8.38 -4.61 4.63
CA PRO A 94 -9.26 -5.41 3.77
C PRO A 94 -10.75 -5.12 4.02
N ALA A 95 -11.62 -5.41 3.04
CA ALA A 95 -13.03 -5.14 3.19
C ALA A 95 -13.67 -6.09 4.22
N HIS A 96 -14.80 -5.68 4.80
CA HIS A 96 -15.52 -6.52 5.78
C HIS A 96 -15.92 -7.89 5.23
N THR A 97 -16.08 -8.01 3.90
CA THR A 97 -16.37 -9.28 3.21
C THR A 97 -15.27 -10.33 3.40
N ASP A 98 -14.08 -9.92 3.84
CA ASP A 98 -12.89 -10.79 3.88
C ASP A 98 -12.52 -11.21 5.29
N LEU A 99 -13.26 -10.75 6.30
CA LEU A 99 -13.07 -11.21 7.67
C LEU A 99 -13.11 -12.75 7.76
N PRO A 100 -14.03 -13.48 7.08
CA PRO A 100 -13.99 -14.94 7.04
C PRO A 100 -12.73 -15.51 6.38
N LEU A 101 -12.15 -14.83 5.39
CA LEU A 101 -10.89 -15.26 4.76
C LEU A 101 -9.72 -15.14 5.75
N MET A 102 -9.62 -14.03 6.48
CA MET A 102 -8.55 -13.81 7.47
C MET A 102 -8.68 -14.73 8.69
N GLN A 103 -9.91 -14.96 9.17
CA GLN A 103 -10.16 -15.92 10.24
C GLN A 103 -9.76 -17.35 9.84
N ARG A 104 -10.11 -17.77 8.61
CA ARG A 104 -9.67 -19.05 8.06
C ARG A 104 -8.15 -19.11 7.90
N LEU A 105 -7.51 -18.02 7.47
CA LEU A 105 -6.07 -17.93 7.36
C LEU A 105 -5.39 -18.18 8.71
N VAL A 106 -5.80 -17.45 9.75
CA VAL A 106 -5.27 -17.63 11.12
C VAL A 106 -5.49 -19.07 11.58
N THR A 107 -6.71 -19.60 11.46
CA THR A 107 -7.04 -20.98 11.87
C THR A 107 -6.13 -22.00 11.18
N ARG A 108 -5.92 -21.88 9.87
CA ARG A 108 -5.06 -22.79 9.09
C ARG A 108 -3.60 -22.71 9.53
N TYR A 109 -3.07 -21.51 9.71
CA TYR A 109 -1.67 -21.32 10.12
C TYR A 109 -1.44 -21.75 11.57
N GLU A 110 -2.38 -21.51 12.47
CA GLU A 110 -2.28 -21.99 13.85
C GLU A 110 -2.34 -23.52 13.94
N SER A 111 -3.19 -24.17 13.14
CA SER A 111 -3.24 -25.63 13.07
C SER A 111 -1.93 -26.23 12.56
N LEU A 112 -1.32 -25.62 11.54
CA LEU A 112 -0.09 -26.10 10.92
C LEU A 112 1.18 -25.84 11.72
N PHE A 113 1.31 -24.64 12.30
CA PHE A 113 2.57 -24.17 12.89
C PHE A 113 2.49 -23.99 14.41
N GLY A 114 1.29 -24.02 14.99
CA GLY A 114 1.05 -23.71 16.39
C GLY A 114 0.83 -22.21 16.64
N GLN A 115 0.12 -21.90 17.72
CA GLN A 115 -0.27 -20.53 18.07
C GLN A 115 0.92 -19.61 18.40
N ASP A 116 2.06 -20.17 18.80
CA ASP A 116 3.25 -19.40 19.19
C ASP A 116 4.34 -19.38 18.11
N SER A 117 3.99 -19.66 16.85
CA SER A 117 4.93 -19.65 15.74
C SER A 117 5.22 -18.25 15.19
N ILE A 118 6.40 -18.10 14.60
CA ILE A 118 6.74 -16.97 13.74
C ILE A 118 5.79 -16.85 12.53
N ASP A 119 5.32 -17.99 12.00
CA ASP A 119 4.50 -18.05 10.78
C ASP A 119 3.07 -17.51 10.98
N VAL A 120 2.60 -17.38 12.23
CA VAL A 120 1.27 -16.82 12.53
C VAL A 120 1.27 -15.29 12.63
N ILE A 121 2.44 -14.63 12.68
CA ILE A 121 2.52 -13.17 12.83
C ILE A 121 1.80 -12.44 11.68
N GLU A 122 2.07 -12.82 10.43
CA GLU A 122 1.45 -12.18 9.26
C GLU A 122 -0.08 -12.45 9.19
N PRO A 123 -0.58 -13.69 9.36
CA PRO A 123 -2.02 -13.94 9.51
C PRO A 123 -2.71 -13.09 10.57
N LEU A 124 -2.10 -12.99 11.76
CA LEU A 124 -2.68 -12.22 12.87
C LEU A 124 -2.70 -10.72 12.56
N LEU A 125 -1.65 -10.18 11.93
CA LEU A 125 -1.61 -8.80 11.46
C LEU A 125 -2.74 -8.52 10.46
N LEU A 126 -2.89 -9.36 9.44
CA LEU A 126 -3.94 -9.21 8.43
C LEU A 126 -5.34 -9.29 9.06
N LEU A 127 -5.55 -10.16 10.05
CA LEU A 127 -6.82 -10.22 10.77
C LEU A 127 -7.08 -8.95 11.59
N ALA A 128 -6.10 -8.47 12.35
CA ALA A 128 -6.22 -7.25 13.15
C ALA A 128 -6.48 -6.01 12.28
N GLU A 129 -5.82 -5.96 11.12
CA GLU A 129 -6.04 -4.95 10.09
C GLU A 129 -7.50 -5.02 9.58
N THR A 130 -7.97 -6.19 9.13
CA THR A 130 -9.36 -6.35 8.66
C THR A 130 -10.42 -6.02 9.72
N LEU A 131 -10.20 -6.42 10.98
CA LEU A 131 -11.09 -6.09 12.09
C LEU A 131 -11.15 -4.58 12.34
N THR A 132 -10.01 -3.89 12.22
CA THR A 132 -9.98 -2.42 12.32
C THR A 132 -10.75 -1.77 11.17
N ALA A 133 -10.78 -2.39 9.98
CA ALA A 133 -11.62 -1.89 8.88
C ALA A 133 -13.07 -2.09 9.26
N TYR A 134 -13.39 -3.30 9.71
CA TYR A 134 -14.73 -3.72 10.04
C TYR A 134 -15.37 -2.82 11.10
N SER A 135 -14.63 -2.42 12.13
CA SER A 135 -15.14 -1.51 13.17
C SER A 135 -15.47 -0.11 12.65
N LEU A 136 -14.76 0.37 11.62
CA LEU A 136 -14.96 1.70 11.03
C LEU A 136 -16.11 1.77 10.02
N HIS A 137 -16.58 0.63 9.51
CA HIS A 137 -17.67 0.60 8.53
C HIS A 137 -19.05 0.48 9.20
N SER A 138 -20.00 1.26 8.69
CA SER A 138 -21.42 1.14 9.04
C SER A 138 -22.04 -0.07 8.34
N VAL A 139 -22.74 -0.93 9.09
CA VAL A 139 -23.49 -2.04 8.52
C VAL A 139 -24.90 -1.54 8.17
N PRO A 140 -25.40 -1.76 6.93
CA PRO A 140 -26.76 -1.39 6.55
C PRO A 140 -27.79 -2.03 7.48
N ASP A 141 -28.83 -1.27 7.83
CA ASP A 141 -29.95 -1.72 8.66
C ASP A 141 -29.58 -2.20 10.09
N GLU A 142 -28.34 -1.96 10.53
CA GLU A 142 -27.88 -2.29 11.88
C GLU A 142 -28.42 -1.27 12.90
N SER A 143 -29.05 -1.77 13.96
CA SER A 143 -29.49 -0.90 15.06
C SER A 143 -28.29 -0.29 15.79
N THR A 144 -28.46 0.91 16.37
CA THR A 144 -27.40 1.56 17.18
C THR A 144 -26.88 0.68 18.32
N ALA A 145 -27.76 -0.13 18.94
CA ALA A 145 -27.37 -1.05 20.00
C ALA A 145 -26.47 -2.17 19.45
N ALA A 146 -26.84 -2.78 18.33
CA ALA A 146 -26.05 -3.81 17.67
C ALA A 146 -24.69 -3.28 17.21
N ALA A 147 -24.66 -2.08 16.60
CA ALA A 147 -23.43 -1.43 16.17
C ALA A 147 -22.45 -1.20 17.35
N ARG A 148 -22.96 -0.74 18.50
CA ARG A 148 -22.14 -0.55 19.71
C ARG A 148 -21.54 -1.85 20.20
N THR A 149 -22.35 -2.91 20.30
CA THR A 149 -21.86 -4.24 20.73
C THR A 149 -20.80 -4.75 19.78
N ARG A 150 -21.07 -4.72 18.46
CA ARG A 150 -20.12 -5.15 17.43
C ARG A 150 -18.79 -4.39 17.50
N ILE A 151 -18.83 -3.07 17.66
CA ILE A 151 -17.61 -2.25 17.77
C ILE A 151 -16.82 -2.65 19.02
N LEU A 152 -17.48 -2.79 20.17
CA LEU A 152 -16.81 -3.17 21.43
C LEU A 152 -16.19 -4.58 21.37
N ASP A 153 -16.91 -5.54 20.80
CA ASP A 153 -16.41 -6.91 20.60
C ASP A 153 -15.18 -6.90 19.67
N THR A 154 -15.27 -6.13 18.58
CA THR A 154 -14.17 -5.98 17.61
C THR A 154 -12.95 -5.31 18.26
N GLU A 155 -13.13 -4.26 19.05
CA GLU A 155 -12.05 -3.60 19.79
C GLU A 155 -11.36 -4.55 20.78
N THR A 156 -12.14 -5.39 21.45
CA THR A 156 -11.62 -6.40 22.39
C THR A 156 -10.77 -7.45 21.66
N GLU A 157 -11.23 -7.92 20.49
CA GLU A 157 -10.48 -8.86 19.65
C GLU A 157 -9.19 -8.23 19.14
N ILE A 158 -9.23 -7.00 18.62
CA ILE A 158 -8.03 -6.28 18.16
C ILE A 158 -7.03 -6.10 19.31
N ALA A 159 -7.48 -5.74 20.51
CA ALA A 159 -6.60 -5.60 21.67
C ALA A 159 -5.86 -6.92 21.99
N SER A 160 -6.57 -8.06 21.97
CA SER A 160 -5.97 -9.39 22.17
C SER A 160 -4.96 -9.73 21.08
N LEU A 161 -5.31 -9.51 19.81
CA LEU A 161 -4.43 -9.77 18.66
C LEU A 161 -3.17 -8.91 18.71
N THR A 162 -3.30 -7.60 18.95
CA THR A 162 -2.15 -6.69 19.00
C THR A 162 -1.18 -7.04 20.12
N GLN A 163 -1.69 -7.42 21.29
CA GLN A 163 -0.87 -7.92 22.39
C GLN A 163 -0.08 -9.16 21.98
N ARG A 164 -0.75 -10.15 21.37
CA ARG A 164 -0.11 -11.40 20.94
C ARG A 164 0.94 -11.16 19.86
N ILE A 165 0.63 -10.37 18.84
CA ILE A 165 1.57 -10.01 17.76
C ILE A 165 2.78 -9.30 18.35
N TYR A 166 2.59 -8.36 19.28
CA TYR A 166 3.69 -7.65 19.94
C TYR A 166 4.63 -8.61 20.68
N HIS A 167 4.09 -9.56 21.45
CA HIS A 167 4.88 -10.57 22.15
C HIS A 167 5.64 -11.51 21.20
N LEU A 168 4.97 -12.01 20.15
CA LEU A 168 5.63 -12.83 19.12
C LEU A 168 6.74 -12.05 18.41
N THR A 169 6.51 -10.78 18.12
CA THR A 169 7.49 -9.90 17.46
C THR A 169 8.71 -9.67 18.34
N LYS A 170 8.53 -9.50 19.66
CA LYS A 170 9.66 -9.41 20.61
C LYS A 170 10.42 -10.74 20.70
N ARG A 171 9.72 -11.88 20.70
CA ARG A 171 10.32 -13.22 20.78
C ARG A 171 11.14 -13.56 19.52
N PHE A 172 10.59 -13.30 18.35
CA PHE A 172 11.18 -13.67 17.06
C PHE A 172 11.93 -12.53 16.37
N GLY A 173 12.09 -11.38 17.04
CA GLY A 173 12.66 -10.16 16.49
C GLY A 173 13.95 -10.34 15.66
N PRO A 174 14.94 -11.14 16.10
CA PRO A 174 16.16 -11.39 15.31
C PRO A 174 15.94 -12.09 13.96
N ASN A 175 14.81 -12.78 13.78
CA ASN A 175 14.51 -13.58 12.59
C ASN A 175 13.53 -12.88 11.62
N ILE A 176 13.08 -11.66 11.96
CA ILE A 176 12.05 -10.94 11.21
C ILE A 176 12.40 -9.46 11.05
N ASP A 177 11.72 -8.77 10.13
CA ASP A 177 11.70 -7.31 10.12
C ASP A 177 10.75 -6.78 11.21
N ALA A 178 11.23 -6.85 12.46
CA ALA A 178 10.45 -6.50 13.64
C ALA A 178 9.98 -5.03 13.60
N ALA A 179 10.81 -4.12 13.08
CA ALA A 179 10.42 -2.71 12.98
C ALA A 179 9.25 -2.50 12.03
N THR A 180 9.19 -3.24 10.92
CA THR A 180 8.06 -3.17 9.98
C THR A 180 6.79 -3.77 10.58
N VAL A 181 6.86 -4.91 11.27
CA VAL A 181 5.71 -5.49 11.97
C VAL A 181 5.17 -4.53 13.03
N LEU A 182 6.04 -3.97 13.87
CA LEU A 182 5.67 -3.02 14.92
C LEU A 182 5.11 -1.71 14.34
N GLN A 183 5.62 -1.25 13.20
CA GLN A 183 5.08 -0.09 12.50
C GLN A 183 3.65 -0.34 11.99
N ARG A 184 3.34 -1.54 11.49
CA ARG A 184 1.98 -1.92 11.09
C ARG A 184 1.04 -1.97 12.29
N LEU A 185 1.48 -2.59 13.40
CA LEU A 185 0.74 -2.55 14.66
C LEU A 185 0.43 -1.13 15.11
N GLY A 186 1.43 -0.23 15.07
CA GLY A 186 1.23 1.17 15.40
C GLY A 186 0.14 1.85 14.57
N GLY A 187 -0.01 1.45 13.31
CA GLY A 187 -1.03 1.93 12.37
C GLY A 187 -2.47 1.61 12.76
N LEU A 188 -2.69 0.61 13.62
CA LEU A 188 -4.02 0.24 14.12
C LEU A 188 -4.58 1.27 15.12
N ARG A 189 -3.69 2.05 15.76
CA ARG A 189 -4.02 3.15 16.70
C ARG A 189 -4.87 2.71 17.91
N THR A 190 -4.79 1.44 18.29
CA THR A 190 -5.44 0.84 19.45
C THR A 190 -4.54 -0.18 20.13
N GLY A 191 -4.86 -0.59 21.36
CA GLY A 191 -4.07 -1.56 22.13
C GLY A 191 -2.60 -1.14 22.26
N PHE A 192 -1.68 -2.04 21.93
CA PHE A 192 -0.22 -1.86 22.02
C PHE A 192 0.39 -0.97 20.91
N SER A 193 -0.41 -0.14 20.24
CA SER A 193 0.04 0.65 19.08
C SER A 193 1.14 1.66 19.45
N GLU A 194 1.04 2.32 20.61
CA GLU A 194 2.03 3.31 21.03
C GLU A 194 3.36 2.64 21.36
N GLU A 195 3.33 1.58 22.17
CA GLU A 195 4.48 0.79 22.59
C GLU A 195 5.17 0.10 21.39
N ALA A 196 4.38 -0.39 20.44
CA ALA A 196 4.89 -0.94 19.20
C ALA A 196 5.62 0.14 18.39
N THR A 197 5.04 1.32 18.25
CA THR A 197 5.67 2.43 17.53
C THR A 197 6.98 2.87 18.19
N LEU A 198 7.01 3.02 19.51
CA LEU A 198 8.23 3.33 20.26
C LEU A 198 9.31 2.26 20.08
N SER A 199 8.92 0.98 20.15
CA SER A 199 9.83 -0.14 19.89
C SER A 199 10.37 -0.14 18.46
N ALA A 200 9.55 0.25 17.47
CA ALA A 200 9.99 0.38 16.08
C ALA A 200 11.02 1.51 15.92
N ILE A 201 10.85 2.65 16.62
CA ILE A 201 11.83 3.74 16.65
C ILE A 201 13.15 3.24 17.24
N GLU A 202 13.11 2.55 18.39
CA GLU A 202 14.31 2.03 19.06
C GLU A 202 15.10 1.07 18.15
N ILE A 203 14.41 0.16 17.46
CA ILE A 203 15.05 -0.76 16.52
C ILE A 203 15.67 0.01 15.35
N ARG A 204 14.96 0.96 14.75
CA ARG A 204 15.45 1.75 13.59
C ARG A 204 16.59 2.69 13.96
N ASP A 205 16.54 3.32 15.13
CA ASP A 205 17.64 4.12 15.66
C ASP A 205 18.92 3.29 15.79
N ARG A 206 18.83 2.06 16.32
CA ARG A 206 19.99 1.17 16.48
C ARG A 206 20.53 0.61 15.17
N THR A 207 19.64 0.23 14.25
CA THR A 207 19.99 -0.52 13.03
C THR A 207 20.28 0.36 11.83
N LEU A 208 19.58 1.50 11.71
CA LEU A 208 19.67 2.43 10.58
C LEU A 208 20.25 3.79 10.97
N GLY A 209 20.13 4.16 12.25
CA GLY A 209 20.53 5.46 12.78
C GLY A 209 19.37 6.47 12.88
N PRO A 210 19.51 7.50 13.74
CA PRO A 210 18.43 8.46 14.02
C PRO A 210 18.10 9.39 12.85
N GLN A 211 19.05 9.61 11.94
CA GLN A 211 18.89 10.47 10.76
C GLN A 211 18.44 9.69 9.51
N HIS A 212 18.23 8.38 9.62
CA HIS A 212 17.79 7.59 8.49
C HIS A 212 16.32 7.93 8.12
N PRO A 213 15.96 8.06 6.83
CA PRO A 213 14.61 8.44 6.41
C PRO A 213 13.48 7.64 7.05
N LEU A 214 13.62 6.31 7.18
CA LEU A 214 12.60 5.46 7.82
C LEU A 214 12.46 5.72 9.31
N THR A 215 13.56 6.05 9.99
CA THR A 215 13.55 6.39 11.42
C THR A 215 12.82 7.71 11.64
N LEU A 216 13.13 8.71 10.81
CA LEU A 216 12.47 10.02 10.83
C LEU A 216 10.97 9.91 10.50
N SER A 217 10.60 9.08 9.52
CA SER A 217 9.19 8.80 9.20
C SER A 217 8.44 8.15 10.36
N THR A 218 9.04 7.21 11.09
CA THR A 218 8.41 6.61 12.28
C THR A 218 8.29 7.61 13.43
N ARG A 219 9.31 8.44 13.67
CA ARG A 219 9.26 9.52 14.68
C ARG A 219 8.15 10.52 14.37
N TYR A 220 8.01 10.93 13.11
CA TYR A 220 6.89 11.74 12.67
C TYR A 220 5.55 11.04 12.91
N PHE A 221 5.42 9.76 12.53
CA PHE A 221 4.21 8.98 12.78
C PHE A 221 3.84 8.95 14.26
N TYR A 222 4.82 8.67 15.13
CA TYR A 222 4.64 8.66 16.57
C TYR A 222 4.14 10.01 17.08
N ALA A 223 4.84 11.09 16.70
CA ALA A 223 4.50 12.45 17.10
C ALA A 223 3.08 12.84 16.70
N ASN A 224 2.70 12.51 15.47
CA ASN A 224 1.42 12.87 14.93
C ASN A 224 0.26 12.14 15.61
N ASN A 225 0.44 10.86 15.95
CA ASN A 225 -0.64 9.99 16.43
C ASN A 225 -0.74 9.89 17.95
N PHE A 226 0.38 9.89 18.67
CA PHE A 226 0.40 9.62 20.11
C PHE A 226 0.77 10.85 20.95
N LEU A 227 1.54 11.79 20.41
CA LEU A 227 1.89 12.99 21.17
C LEU A 227 0.76 14.01 21.24
N LYS A 228 0.59 14.58 22.44
CA LYS A 228 -0.24 15.78 22.66
C LYS A 228 0.28 16.95 21.83
N ARG A 229 -0.63 17.85 21.46
CA ARG A 229 -0.39 18.97 20.54
C ARG A 229 0.93 19.70 20.77
N ALA A 230 1.24 20.11 22.02
CA ALA A 230 2.47 20.87 22.30
C ALA A 230 3.76 20.05 22.10
N ALA A 231 3.77 18.76 22.43
CA ALA A 231 4.92 17.88 22.22
C ALA A 231 5.09 17.51 20.73
N ARG A 232 3.98 17.21 20.04
CA ARG A 232 3.94 16.95 18.59
C ARG A 232 4.57 18.07 17.78
N LEU A 233 4.19 19.32 18.06
CA LEU A 233 4.70 20.47 17.30
C LEU A 233 6.20 20.67 17.52
N ARG A 234 6.70 20.47 18.75
CA ARG A 234 8.13 20.51 19.03
C ARG A 234 8.89 19.41 18.28
N GLU A 235 8.34 18.20 18.24
CA GLU A 235 8.94 17.10 17.48
C GLU A 235 8.95 17.41 15.97
N PHE A 236 7.89 18.02 15.43
CA PHE A 236 7.88 18.46 14.03
C PHE A 236 8.95 19.52 13.75
N GLU A 237 9.13 20.51 14.63
CA GLU A 237 10.22 21.48 14.50
C GLU A 237 11.60 20.77 14.47
N SER A 238 11.83 19.83 15.39
CA SER A 238 13.09 19.05 15.43
C SER A 238 13.31 18.21 14.16
N LEU A 239 12.26 17.55 13.66
CA LEU A 239 12.35 16.76 12.42
C LEU A 239 12.75 17.62 11.21
N LEU A 240 12.28 18.87 11.15
CA LEU A 240 12.59 19.77 10.03
C LEU A 240 14.07 20.16 9.96
N GLU A 241 14.81 20.06 11.06
CA GLU A 241 16.26 20.29 11.11
C GLU A 241 17.05 19.23 10.33
N SER A 242 16.50 18.03 10.18
CA SER A 242 17.15 16.95 9.43
C SER A 242 17.01 17.14 7.94
N GLN A 243 18.11 17.20 7.20
CA GLN A 243 18.10 17.22 5.73
C GLN A 243 17.59 15.91 5.11
N ALA A 244 17.71 14.80 5.83
CA ALA A 244 17.26 13.48 5.39
C ALA A 244 15.75 13.25 5.54
N LEU A 245 15.02 14.20 6.15
CA LEU A 245 13.56 14.11 6.30
C LEU A 245 12.91 14.03 4.91
N PRO A 246 12.13 12.96 4.61
CA PRO A 246 11.45 12.82 3.33
C PRO A 246 10.58 14.03 3.00
N VAL A 247 10.58 14.47 1.74
CA VAL A 247 9.89 15.69 1.30
C VAL A 247 8.40 15.68 1.64
N GLN A 248 7.75 14.52 1.63
CA GLN A 248 6.33 14.36 1.98
C GLN A 248 6.13 14.67 3.47
N ILE A 249 6.96 14.08 4.33
CA ILE A 249 6.91 14.29 5.78
C ILE A 249 7.28 15.74 6.12
N ARG A 250 8.28 16.31 5.45
CA ARG A 250 8.63 17.73 5.57
C ARG A 250 7.44 18.62 5.24
N THR A 251 6.77 18.33 4.13
CA THR A 251 5.58 19.08 3.68
C THR A 251 4.46 18.99 4.73
N ALA A 252 4.18 17.78 5.24
CA ALA A 252 3.14 17.57 6.25
C ALA A 252 3.43 18.32 7.56
N ALA A 253 4.67 18.22 8.05
CA ALA A 253 5.13 18.91 9.25
C ALA A 253 5.04 20.43 9.10
N LEU A 254 5.57 20.98 7.99
CA LEU A 254 5.50 22.40 7.69
C LEU A 254 4.05 22.90 7.59
N HIS A 255 3.17 22.14 6.94
CA HIS A 255 1.75 22.50 6.84
C HIS A 255 1.10 22.58 8.22
N GLN A 256 1.29 21.57 9.08
CA GLN A 256 0.72 21.61 10.43
C GLN A 256 1.27 22.76 11.29
N LEU A 257 2.53 23.14 11.08
CA LEU A 257 3.18 24.27 11.73
C LEU A 257 2.74 25.63 11.15
N SER A 258 2.46 25.72 9.85
CA SER A 258 2.01 26.95 9.18
C SER A 258 0.57 27.33 9.51
N LEU A 259 -0.25 26.37 9.96
CA LEU A 259 -1.61 26.61 10.43
C LEU A 259 -1.67 27.30 11.81
N LYS A 260 -0.52 27.61 12.43
CA LYS A 260 -0.48 28.32 13.72
C LYS A 260 -0.61 29.83 13.53
N THR A 261 -1.13 30.48 14.56
CA THR A 261 -1.15 31.93 14.70
C THR A 261 0.03 32.34 15.58
N ASN A 262 1.26 32.16 15.08
CA ASN A 262 2.48 32.57 15.77
C ASN A 262 3.46 33.21 14.77
N THR A 263 4.52 33.84 15.29
CA THR A 263 5.50 34.58 14.48
C THR A 263 6.30 33.71 13.51
N LYS A 264 6.42 32.41 13.79
CA LYS A 264 7.09 31.45 12.90
C LYS A 264 6.19 30.93 11.78
N ALA A 265 4.87 31.09 11.88
CA ALA A 265 3.93 30.51 10.92
C ALA A 265 4.20 31.00 9.49
N ASP A 266 4.51 32.28 9.31
CA ASP A 266 4.86 32.84 7.99
C ASP A 266 6.17 32.28 7.45
N GLN A 267 7.14 31.97 8.32
CA GLN A 267 8.39 31.31 7.94
C GLN A 267 8.11 29.89 7.41
N TYR A 268 7.22 29.14 8.08
CA TYR A 268 6.82 27.81 7.62
C TYR A 268 6.03 27.86 6.31
N ARG A 269 5.17 28.87 6.11
CA ARG A 269 4.50 29.13 4.82
C ARG A 269 5.50 29.41 3.71
N ALA A 270 6.48 30.25 3.96
CA ALA A 270 7.53 30.56 2.98
C ALA A 270 8.35 29.31 2.60
N GLN A 271 8.68 28.44 3.57
CA GLN A 271 9.34 27.17 3.30
C GLN A 271 8.46 26.22 2.46
N LEU A 272 7.15 26.15 2.71
CA LEU A 272 6.22 25.39 1.87
C LEU A 272 6.18 25.93 0.45
N THR A 273 6.06 27.24 0.28
CA THR A 273 6.08 27.89 -1.04
C THR A 273 7.38 27.59 -1.79
N THR A 274 8.51 27.54 -1.08
CA THR A 274 9.81 27.18 -1.69
C THR A 274 9.84 25.71 -2.12
N LEU A 275 9.26 24.79 -1.34
CA LEU A 275 9.25 23.35 -1.63
C LEU A 275 8.27 22.96 -2.73
N LEU A 276 7.13 23.64 -2.83
CA LEU A 276 6.01 23.28 -3.69
C LEU A 276 5.77 24.26 -4.86
N GLY A 277 6.43 25.42 -4.86
CA GLY A 277 6.21 26.51 -5.81
C GLY A 277 4.88 27.25 -5.61
N ASP A 278 4.44 27.98 -6.63
CA ASP A 278 3.19 28.78 -6.60
C ASP A 278 1.91 27.94 -6.44
N GLN A 279 2.02 26.61 -6.46
CA GLN A 279 0.91 25.67 -6.20
C GLN A 279 0.34 25.80 -4.77
N VAL A 280 1.02 26.52 -3.87
CA VAL A 280 0.64 26.75 -2.45
C VAL A 280 -0.47 27.80 -2.28
N ALA A 281 -0.80 28.58 -3.33
CA ALA A 281 -1.83 29.63 -3.23
C ALA A 281 -3.27 29.11 -3.09
N SER A 282 -3.51 27.80 -3.24
CA SER A 282 -4.80 27.21 -2.92
C SER A 282 -4.84 26.86 -1.44
N THR A 283 -5.54 27.67 -0.64
CA THR A 283 -5.78 27.52 0.81
C THR A 283 -6.55 26.24 1.20
N THR A 284 -6.65 25.29 0.29
CA THR A 284 -7.15 23.95 0.50
C THR A 284 -6.05 22.98 0.10
N ILE A 285 -5.16 22.64 1.03
CA ILE A 285 -4.45 21.34 1.00
C ILE A 285 -5.50 20.24 1.28
N ASN A 286 -6.45 20.14 0.35
CA ASN A 286 -7.54 19.19 0.27
C ASN A 286 -7.65 18.62 -1.16
N ASP A 287 -6.74 19.01 -2.07
CA ASP A 287 -6.54 18.30 -3.32
C ASP A 287 -5.73 17.03 -3.02
N ASN A 288 -6.22 15.89 -3.50
CA ASN A 288 -5.81 14.53 -3.13
C ASN A 288 -4.29 14.21 -3.28
N TYR A 289 -3.50 15.07 -3.90
CA TYR A 289 -2.04 14.94 -4.06
C TYR A 289 -1.46 16.24 -4.64
N LEU A 290 -0.18 16.53 -4.40
CA LEU A 290 0.51 17.70 -4.94
C LEU A 290 1.76 17.28 -5.73
N PRO A 291 1.95 17.71 -6.99
CA PRO A 291 3.17 17.43 -7.71
C PRO A 291 4.35 18.23 -7.15
N VAL A 292 5.49 17.56 -6.94
CA VAL A 292 6.75 18.16 -6.48
C VAL A 292 7.73 18.33 -7.63
N ALA A 293 7.89 17.28 -8.46
CA ALA A 293 8.78 17.32 -9.61
C ALA A 293 8.17 16.54 -10.77
N LYS A 294 8.17 17.15 -11.96
CA LYS A 294 7.74 16.52 -13.21
C LYS A 294 8.83 16.68 -14.25
N THR A 295 9.57 15.62 -14.53
CA THR A 295 10.57 15.61 -15.60
C THR A 295 9.86 15.63 -16.96
N ALA A 296 10.34 16.44 -17.91
CA ALA A 296 9.80 16.40 -19.27
C ALA A 296 10.24 15.12 -20.01
N PRO A 297 9.38 14.51 -20.85
CA PRO A 297 9.73 13.32 -21.61
C PRO A 297 10.76 13.64 -22.69
N ILE A 298 11.58 12.66 -23.05
CA ILE A 298 12.43 12.75 -24.23
C ILE A 298 11.55 12.60 -25.48
N TYR A 299 11.63 13.57 -26.39
CA TYR A 299 10.85 13.56 -27.63
C TYR A 299 11.18 12.33 -28.50
N PRO A 300 10.19 11.52 -28.93
CA PRO A 300 10.46 10.40 -29.82
C PRO A 300 11.04 10.88 -31.16
N ARG A 301 12.25 10.41 -31.51
CA ARG A 301 12.98 10.83 -32.73
C ARG A 301 12.13 10.74 -34.00
N ARG A 302 11.32 9.69 -34.13
CA ARG A 302 10.42 9.50 -35.29
C ARG A 302 9.36 10.60 -35.36
N ALA A 303 8.72 10.94 -34.24
CA ALA A 303 7.74 12.01 -34.18
C ALA A 303 8.39 13.38 -34.46
N LEU A 304 9.56 13.62 -33.87
CA LEU A 304 10.33 14.85 -34.07
C LEU A 304 10.70 15.05 -35.55
N SER A 305 11.27 14.04 -36.20
CA SER A 305 11.66 14.11 -37.63
C SER A 305 10.49 14.42 -38.57
N LYS A 306 9.28 14.07 -38.16
CA LYS A 306 8.06 14.27 -38.95
C LYS A 306 7.29 15.53 -38.56
N GLY A 307 7.76 16.28 -37.55
CA GLY A 307 7.06 17.44 -37.01
C GLY A 307 5.69 17.09 -36.43
N TRP A 308 5.55 15.91 -35.81
CA TRP A 308 4.31 15.49 -35.15
C TRP A 308 4.30 15.98 -33.72
N SER A 309 3.22 16.63 -33.30
CA SER A 309 2.95 17.04 -31.91
C SER A 309 1.82 16.19 -31.32
N GLY A 310 1.50 16.37 -30.04
CA GLY A 310 0.45 15.56 -29.43
C GLY A 310 0.45 15.62 -27.92
N TYR A 311 -0.33 14.73 -27.31
CA TYR A 311 -0.32 14.53 -25.87
C TYR A 311 -0.65 13.08 -25.51
N VAL A 312 -0.26 12.70 -24.29
CA VAL A 312 -0.69 11.46 -23.65
C VAL A 312 -1.28 11.84 -22.29
N ILE A 313 -2.45 11.30 -21.96
CA ILE A 313 -2.97 11.31 -20.59
C ILE A 313 -2.57 9.98 -19.97
N LEU A 314 -1.74 10.08 -18.95
CA LEU A 314 -1.36 8.96 -18.12
C LEU A 314 -2.29 8.89 -16.91
N GLU A 315 -2.59 7.68 -16.46
CA GLU A 315 -3.14 7.39 -15.14
C GLU A 315 -2.14 6.55 -14.35
N PHE A 316 -1.97 6.84 -13.06
CA PHE A 316 -1.02 6.14 -12.21
C PHE A 316 -1.35 6.25 -10.72
N THR A 317 -0.58 5.53 -9.93
CA THR A 317 -0.65 5.52 -8.47
C THR A 317 0.51 6.33 -7.88
N VAL A 318 0.23 7.24 -6.95
CA VAL A 318 1.24 7.90 -6.10
C VAL A 318 1.37 7.14 -4.78
N THR A 319 2.55 6.62 -4.50
CA THR A 319 2.90 5.90 -3.26
C THR A 319 2.92 6.82 -2.03
N GLU A 320 2.95 6.22 -0.83
CA GLU A 320 3.11 6.92 0.46
C GLU A 320 4.43 7.72 0.54
N VAL A 321 5.45 7.30 -0.21
CA VAL A 321 6.73 7.99 -0.32
C VAL A 321 6.81 8.90 -1.55
N GLY A 322 5.67 9.16 -2.21
CA GLY A 322 5.56 10.13 -3.30
C GLY A 322 6.16 9.73 -4.64
N PHE A 323 6.55 8.46 -4.80
CA PHE A 323 6.89 7.87 -6.09
C PHE A 323 5.64 7.49 -6.87
N VAL A 324 5.79 7.35 -8.18
CA VAL A 324 4.72 6.95 -9.10
C VAL A 324 4.91 5.49 -9.53
N GLU A 325 3.83 4.71 -9.46
CA GLU A 325 3.74 3.31 -9.90
C GLU A 325 2.44 3.05 -10.70
N ASP A 326 2.25 1.84 -11.24
CA ASP A 326 1.05 1.44 -12.01
C ASP A 326 0.67 2.37 -13.18
N ILE A 327 1.69 2.83 -13.91
CA ILE A 327 1.52 3.86 -14.95
C ILE A 327 0.92 3.26 -16.21
N THR A 328 -0.21 3.80 -16.62
CA THR A 328 -0.92 3.42 -17.86
C THR A 328 -1.21 4.64 -18.72
N ALA A 329 -1.17 4.48 -20.04
CA ALA A 329 -1.64 5.51 -20.97
C ALA A 329 -3.13 5.26 -21.25
N ILE A 330 -3.99 6.13 -20.74
CA ILE A 330 -5.44 6.00 -20.89
C ILE A 330 -5.98 6.78 -22.10
N LYS A 331 -5.18 7.71 -22.65
CA LYS A 331 -5.50 8.44 -23.88
C LYS A 331 -4.24 8.92 -24.58
N SER A 332 -4.16 8.69 -25.89
CA SER A 332 -3.03 9.12 -26.70
C SER A 332 -3.51 9.86 -27.95
N CYS A 333 -2.92 11.02 -28.19
CA CYS A 333 -3.33 11.91 -29.26
C CYS A 333 -2.11 12.39 -30.02
N VAL A 334 -2.10 12.23 -31.34
CA VAL A 334 -1.06 12.75 -32.22
C VAL A 334 -1.68 13.67 -33.26
N TYR A 335 -1.16 14.90 -33.29
CA TYR A 335 -1.41 15.88 -34.32
C TYR A 335 -0.29 15.81 -35.38
N LYS A 336 -0.71 15.59 -36.62
CA LYS A 336 0.16 15.72 -37.80
C LYS A 336 0.05 17.17 -38.31
N ARG A 337 0.91 17.60 -39.25
CA ARG A 337 1.11 19.00 -39.73
C ARG A 337 -0.12 19.95 -39.81
N GLN A 338 -1.34 19.45 -40.05
CA GLN A 338 -2.60 20.24 -40.00
C GLN A 338 -3.80 19.40 -39.49
N GLY A 339 -3.55 18.44 -38.60
CA GLY A 339 -4.47 17.33 -38.37
C GLY A 339 -5.34 17.43 -37.12
N GLN A 340 -6.57 16.90 -37.24
CA GLN A 340 -7.35 16.43 -36.10
C GLN A 340 -6.55 15.41 -35.28
N CYS A 341 -6.87 15.30 -33.99
CA CYS A 341 -6.30 14.31 -33.11
C CYS A 341 -6.48 12.90 -33.68
N SER A 342 -5.38 12.17 -33.89
CA SER A 342 -5.41 10.75 -34.25
C SER A 342 -4.88 9.92 -33.08
N ASP A 343 -5.61 8.84 -32.73
CA ASP A 343 -5.16 7.90 -31.71
C ASP A 343 -3.93 7.15 -32.20
N ASN A 344 -2.83 7.30 -31.46
CA ASN A 344 -1.54 6.73 -31.79
C ASN A 344 -0.59 6.76 -30.58
N SER A 345 0.05 5.62 -30.30
CA SER A 345 0.88 5.41 -29.11
C SER A 345 2.35 5.85 -29.24
N ILE A 346 2.71 6.62 -30.28
CA ILE A 346 4.10 7.04 -30.54
C ILE A 346 4.74 7.76 -29.34
N PHE A 347 3.93 8.44 -28.52
CA PHE A 347 4.37 9.20 -27.35
C PHE A 347 4.30 8.41 -26.04
N ASP A 348 3.54 7.31 -25.97
CA ASP A 348 3.20 6.60 -24.73
C ASP A 348 4.43 6.16 -23.97
N LYS A 349 5.36 5.48 -24.65
CA LYS A 349 6.59 4.98 -24.02
C LYS A 349 7.43 6.12 -23.42
N ALA A 350 7.54 7.24 -24.11
CA ALA A 350 8.28 8.40 -23.63
C ALA A 350 7.58 9.03 -22.42
N SER A 351 6.26 9.19 -22.48
CA SER A 351 5.44 9.69 -21.38
C SER A 351 5.54 8.81 -20.13
N ILE A 352 5.35 7.49 -20.28
CA ILE A 352 5.44 6.52 -19.18
C ILE A 352 6.85 6.54 -18.57
N THR A 353 7.90 6.60 -19.39
CA THR A 353 9.29 6.66 -18.91
C THR A 353 9.53 7.92 -18.08
N SER A 354 8.99 9.06 -18.51
CA SER A 354 9.08 10.32 -17.76
C SER A 354 8.29 10.26 -16.45
N ALA A 355 7.08 9.70 -16.47
CA ALA A 355 6.23 9.62 -15.29
C ALA A 355 6.85 8.79 -14.15
N LYS A 356 7.70 7.79 -14.46
CA LYS A 356 8.45 7.04 -13.44
C LYS A 356 9.39 7.91 -12.59
N THR A 357 9.82 9.06 -13.09
CA THR A 357 10.69 9.99 -12.36
C THR A 357 9.90 11.04 -11.59
N PHE A 358 8.58 11.12 -11.77
CA PHE A 358 7.77 12.11 -11.08
C PHE A 358 7.86 11.94 -9.56
N ARG A 359 7.72 13.06 -8.88
CA ARG A 359 7.65 13.13 -7.42
C ARG A 359 6.41 13.89 -7.03
N TYR A 360 5.70 13.36 -6.05
CA TYR A 360 4.48 13.92 -5.50
C TYR A 360 4.55 13.96 -3.97
N VAL A 361 3.78 14.86 -3.38
CA VAL A 361 3.29 14.74 -2.02
C VAL A 361 1.94 14.03 -2.11
N PRO A 362 1.80 12.80 -1.58
CA PRO A 362 0.51 12.11 -1.55
C PRO A 362 -0.47 12.84 -0.61
N ARG A 363 -1.75 12.49 -0.67
CA ARG A 363 -2.69 12.88 0.40
C ARG A 363 -2.21 12.39 1.76
N PHE A 364 -2.64 13.10 2.80
CA PHE A 364 -2.48 12.65 4.17
C PHE A 364 -3.84 12.23 4.73
N VAL A 365 -3.89 11.10 5.42
CA VAL A 365 -5.02 10.71 6.27
C VAL A 365 -4.46 10.53 7.67
N ASP A 366 -5.07 11.17 8.65
CA ASP A 366 -4.56 11.20 10.02
C ASP A 366 -3.09 11.60 10.08
N GLY A 367 -2.67 12.55 9.23
CA GLY A 367 -1.30 13.05 9.15
C GLY A 367 -0.29 12.08 8.55
N LEU A 368 -0.65 10.85 8.17
CA LEU A 368 0.20 9.90 7.45
C LEU A 368 0.02 10.02 5.94
N PRO A 369 1.10 9.95 5.14
CA PRO A 369 0.96 9.90 3.70
C PRO A 369 0.27 8.59 3.28
N VAL A 370 -0.72 8.68 2.42
CA VAL A 370 -1.47 7.51 1.92
C VAL A 370 -1.35 7.41 0.42
N ARG A 371 -1.18 6.17 -0.07
CA ARG A 371 -1.20 5.87 -1.50
C ARG A 371 -2.46 6.45 -2.15
N THR A 372 -2.28 7.09 -3.30
CA THR A 372 -3.32 7.82 -4.04
C THR A 372 -3.40 7.29 -5.46
N TYR A 373 -4.53 6.68 -5.80
CA TYR A 373 -4.77 6.02 -7.08
C TYR A 373 -5.46 6.94 -8.08
N GLY A 374 -5.50 6.53 -9.35
CA GLY A 374 -6.23 7.25 -10.40
C GLY A 374 -5.68 8.65 -10.68
N VAL A 375 -4.40 8.89 -10.34
CA VAL A 375 -3.77 10.19 -10.57
C VAL A 375 -3.52 10.34 -12.06
N GLN A 376 -4.13 11.37 -12.65
CA GLN A 376 -4.00 11.63 -14.08
C GLN A 376 -3.03 12.77 -14.36
N ASN A 377 -2.22 12.62 -15.41
CA ASN A 377 -1.28 13.63 -15.86
C ASN A 377 -1.26 13.71 -17.38
N LYS A 378 -1.51 14.91 -17.93
CA LYS A 378 -1.38 15.19 -19.35
C LYS A 378 0.05 15.62 -19.67
N VAL A 379 0.73 14.81 -20.47
CA VAL A 379 2.06 15.08 -21.01
C VAL A 379 1.92 15.58 -22.44
N THR A 380 2.35 16.80 -22.72
CA THR A 380 2.22 17.44 -24.04
C THR A 380 3.57 17.45 -24.77
N PHE A 381 3.56 17.15 -26.07
CA PHE A 381 4.70 17.20 -26.97
C PHE A 381 4.45 18.28 -28.01
N GLU A 382 5.28 19.32 -28.00
CA GLU A 382 5.23 20.41 -28.96
C GLU A 382 6.56 20.48 -29.72
N VAL A 383 6.48 20.70 -31.02
CA VAL A 383 7.64 20.96 -31.87
C VAL A 383 7.81 22.47 -31.90
N MET A 384 8.89 22.96 -31.31
CA MET A 384 9.25 24.40 -31.34
C MET A 384 9.69 24.84 -32.74
#